data_AF-A0AAW3NDC2-F1
#
_entry.id   AF-A0AAW3NDC2-F1
#
_cell.length_a   1.000
_cell.length_b   1.000
_cell.length_c   1.000
_cell.angle_alpha   90.00
_cell.angle_beta   90.00
_cell.angle_gamma   90.00
#
_symmetry.space_group_name_H-M   'P 1'
#
loop_
_entity.id
_entity.type
_entity.pdbx_description
1 polymer ?
#
loop_
_entity_poly.entity_id
_entity_poly.type
_entity_poly.pdbx_seq_one_letter_code
_entity_poly.pdbx_strand_id
1 'polypeptide(L)' 'MRNSRLTDEQMVTILREADKAPVAEVAKKHRISKQTIYNRR' A
#
# COMPACT_ATOMS: atom_id res chain seq x y z
N MET A 1 -12.23 11.96 -8.58
CA MET A 1 -11.20 10.94 -8.30
C MET A 1 -11.47 9.71 -9.16
N ARG A 2 -10.88 9.60 -10.36
CA ARG A 2 -11.09 8.43 -11.25
C ARG A 2 -9.79 7.79 -11.78
N ASN A 3 -8.63 8.16 -11.23
CA ASN A 3 -7.32 7.75 -11.76
C ASN A 3 -6.44 7.02 -10.73
N SER A 4 -7.00 6.53 -9.62
CA SER A 4 -6.27 5.65 -8.72
C SER A 4 -6.36 4.24 -9.29
N ARG A 5 -5.29 3.77 -9.93
CA ARG A 5 -5.14 2.38 -10.41
C ARG A 5 -5.18 1.33 -9.29
N LEU A 6 -5.38 1.77 -8.04
CA LEU A 6 -5.51 0.97 -6.83
C LEU A 6 -6.89 1.26 -6.26
N THR A 7 -7.70 0.23 -6.10
CA THR A 7 -8.99 0.34 -5.41
C THR A 7 -8.76 0.63 -3.93
N ASP A 8 -9.72 1.28 -3.26
CA ASP A 8 -9.59 1.56 -1.82
C ASP A 8 -9.43 0.25 -1.00
N GLU A 9 -10.06 -0.85 -1.45
CA GLU A 9 -9.87 -2.18 -0.87
C GLU A 9 -8.44 -2.70 -0.99
N GLN A 10 -7.79 -2.51 -2.15
CA GLN A 10 -6.39 -2.85 -2.33
C GLN A 10 -5.50 -2.05 -1.37
N MET A 11 -5.76 -0.75 -1.20
CA MET A 11 -5.00 0.10 -0.28
C MET A 11 -5.16 -0.35 1.18
N VAL A 12 -6.38 -0.70 1.62
CA VAL A 12 -6.64 -1.20 2.98
C VAL A 12 -5.93 -2.54 3.22
N THR A 13 -5.90 -3.41 2.21
CA THR A 13 -5.21 -4.70 2.28
C THR A 13 -3.70 -4.52 2.43
N ILE A 14 -3.13 -3.62 1.64
CA ILE A 14 -1.70 -3.23 1.71
C ILE A 14 -1.35 -2.68 3.09
N LEU A 15 -2.15 -1.79 3.67
CA LEU A 15 -1.89 -1.20 4.98
C LEU A 15 -1.91 -2.27 6.09
N ARG A 16 -2.90 -3.18 6.07
CA ARG A 16 -2.97 -4.30 7.01
C ARG A 16 -1.79 -5.26 6.89
N GLU A 17 -1.30 -5.48 5.67
CA GLU A 17 -0.12 -6.30 5.42
C GLU A 17 1.15 -5.60 5.91
N ALA A 18 1.23 -4.27 5.72
CA ALA A 18 2.33 -3.42 6.17
C ALA A 18 2.40 -3.22 7.70
N ASP A 19 1.32 -3.46 8.44
CA ASP A 19 1.35 -3.52 9.91
C ASP A 19 1.87 -4.86 10.45
N LYS A 20 1.73 -5.95 9.68
CA LYS A 20 2.17 -7.29 10.08
C LYS A 20 3.55 -7.67 9.54
N ALA A 21 4.00 -7.01 8.48
CA ALA A 21 5.24 -7.31 7.77
C ALA A 21 6.00 -6.01 7.41
N PRO A 22 7.29 -6.10 7.05
CA PRO A 22 8.07 -4.92 6.67
C PRO A 22 7.45 -4.18 5.48
N VAL A 23 7.20 -2.87 5.64
CA VAL A 23 6.66 -1.96 4.60
C VAL A 23 7.42 -2.07 3.28
N ALA A 24 8.73 -2.36 3.33
CA ALA A 24 9.57 -2.53 2.16
C ALA A 24 9.24 -3.76 1.30
N GLU A 25 8.90 -4.89 1.94
CA GLU A 25 8.52 -6.12 1.26
C GLU A 25 7.13 -5.99 0.64
N VAL A 26 6.20 -5.40 1.39
CA VAL A 26 4.83 -5.11 0.93
C VAL A 26 4.84 -4.13 -0.25
N ALA A 27 5.65 -3.07 -0.17
CA ALA A 27 5.83 -2.11 -1.26
C ALA A 27 6.34 -2.76 -2.55
N LYS A 28 7.34 -3.66 -2.44
CA LYS A 28 7.84 -4.43 -3.59
C LYS A 28 6.79 -5.37 -4.18
N LYS A 29 6.08 -6.12 -3.32
CA LYS A 29 5.05 -7.08 -3.71
C LYS A 29 3.92 -6.44 -4.50
N HIS A 30 3.48 -5.26 -4.06
CA HIS A 30 2.38 -4.51 -4.67
C HIS A 30 2.84 -3.48 -5.71
N ARG A 31 4.16 -3.40 -6.00
CA ARG A 31 4.78 -2.43 -6.93
C ARG A 31 4.39 -0.98 -6.64
N ILE A 32 4.28 -0.64 -5.36
CA ILE A 32 3.94 0.70 -4.87
C ILE A 32 5.14 1.29 -4.14
N SER A 33 5.22 2.62 -4.10
CA SER A 33 6.26 3.28 -3.33
C SER A 33 5.98 3.14 -1.83
N LYS A 34 7.03 2.94 -1.03
CA LYS A 34 6.93 3.00 0.44
C LYS A 34 6.30 4.32 0.90
N GLN A 35 6.57 5.40 0.17
CA GLN A 35 6.01 6.72 0.45
C GLN A 35 4.49 6.75 0.33
N THR A 36 3.91 5.96 -0.58
CA THR A 36 2.45 5.83 -0.72
C THR A 36 1.83 5.18 0.52
N ILE A 37 2.53 4.22 1.13
CA ILE A 37 2.10 3.56 2.37
C ILE A 37 2.26 4.51 3.55
N TYR A 38 3.39 5.22 3.66
CA TYR A 38 3.61 6.21 4.73
C TYR A 38 2.64 7.39 4.67
N ASN A 39 2.29 7.90 3.49
CA ASN A 39 1.31 8.97 3.34
C ASN A 39 -0.13 8.56 3.70
N ARG A 40 -0.38 7.26 3.85
CA ARG A 40 -1.70 6.67 4.14
C ARG A 40 -1.80 6.08 5.55
N ARG A 41 -0.68 6.00 6.26
CA ARG A 41 -0.61 5.67 7.68
C ARG A 41 -1.04 6.88 8.50
#